data_AF-L1LE23-F1
#
_entry.id   AF-L1LE23-F1
#
_cell.length_a   1.000
_cell.length_b   1.000
_cell.length_c   1.000
_cell.angle_alpha   90.00
_cell.angle_beta   90.00
_cell.angle_gamma   90.00
#
_symmetry.space_group_name_H-M   'P 1'
#
loop_
_entity.id
_entity.type
_entity.pdbx_description
1 polymer ?
#
loop_
_entity_poly.entity_id
_entity_poly.type
_entity_poly.pdbx_seq_one_letter_code
_entity_poly.pdbx_strand_id
1 'polypeptide(L)'
;MSPKDIDIRIKCTEKSKRKGKGVRGSHNSSSASEDPLLNVRTPPGSIHYKECHTINIRNLRHLTYGSEELTIADGGSTKLTTEHPEIEEISVCYNVNYDGGEYIKKPLILKLKEHKNLGKVIYYENTGDNKTWMKIKDPRFDHWDPKKQARALKEKLQELTCRFFRPAIIDVSFPKTGEYENQYCIKKGCKKKVSHDKVQVKDYNEELSSENYTAFGHTCGGGNFIITGFKSTNSKGNSQVTFPILDVERVIVYFSTCGKKNTPLLVHVSSNDEKTNKWYKNEGDGKWTEKLGTKDPQTSGNLLTTLNEIKEELKLICSEENPNVTKPQGVLRSKETVEKESEDGAIPAQPPAVVPPFPGGKGSVSPSGNATQLSPVEGEQSLVTVYSLTSAPAPSPPPPPVLPGPQRTASYIGGYRSTTDFFGLPGAAGVTTAQKGEKGELGAPEPPKSAAQKTPPKTSSDWEVITGIVSSVLGTSALACFAGWKLYNRYKGDPWVRQI
;
A
#
# COMPACT_ATOMS: atom_id res chain seq x y z
N MET A 1 -0.30 -19.42 38.98
CA MET A 1 -0.26 -18.19 38.16
C MET A 1 -1.55 -18.13 37.35
N SER A 2 -2.30 -17.04 37.41
CA SER A 2 -3.54 -16.89 36.64
C SER A 2 -3.25 -16.92 35.14
N PRO A 3 -4.11 -17.56 34.33
CA PRO A 3 -3.97 -17.55 32.88
C PRO A 3 -3.95 -16.11 32.34
N LYS A 4 -3.20 -15.88 31.26
CA LYS A 4 -3.09 -14.58 30.60
C LYS A 4 -3.85 -14.60 29.28
N ASP A 5 -4.53 -13.49 28.99
CA ASP A 5 -5.11 -13.20 27.68
C ASP A 5 -4.33 -12.07 27.04
N ILE A 6 -4.03 -12.20 25.75
CA ILE A 6 -3.28 -11.19 24.99
C ILE A 6 -4.10 -10.79 23.78
N ASP A 7 -4.33 -9.48 23.63
CA ASP A 7 -4.87 -8.87 22.42
C ASP A 7 -3.73 -8.24 21.62
N ILE A 8 -3.44 -8.81 20.44
CA ILE A 8 -2.36 -8.35 19.56
C ILE A 8 -2.67 -7.03 18.86
N ARG A 9 -3.89 -6.50 18.99
CA ARG A 9 -4.28 -5.18 18.46
C ARG A 9 -3.66 -4.03 19.26
N ILE A 10 -3.27 -4.25 20.51
CA ILE A 10 -2.78 -3.19 21.40
C ILE A 10 -1.33 -2.85 21.04
N LYS A 11 -1.07 -1.59 20.65
CA LYS A 11 0.30 -1.12 20.39
C LYS A 11 1.10 -1.06 21.68
N CYS A 12 2.38 -1.36 21.58
CA CYS A 12 3.34 -1.12 22.65
C CYS A 12 3.53 0.39 22.83
N THR A 13 2.79 0.97 23.77
CA THR A 13 2.93 2.40 24.09
C THR A 13 4.24 2.65 24.84
N GLU A 14 4.92 3.77 24.58
CA GLU A 14 6.14 4.12 25.33
C GLU A 14 5.88 4.28 26.84
N LYS A 15 4.63 4.58 27.22
CA LYS A 15 4.22 4.76 28.61
C LYS A 15 4.24 3.47 29.43
N SER A 16 4.17 2.29 28.81
CA SER A 16 4.29 1.01 29.52
C SER A 16 5.69 0.79 30.10
N LYS A 17 6.71 1.53 29.61
CA LYS A 17 8.10 1.36 30.05
C LYS A 17 8.40 1.88 31.46
N ARG A 18 7.51 2.68 32.08
CA ARG A 18 7.84 3.44 33.31
C ARG A 18 7.14 3.01 34.59
N LYS A 19 6.16 2.10 34.58
CA LYS A 19 5.49 1.68 35.82
C LYS A 19 5.96 0.29 36.26
N GLY A 20 7.08 0.29 36.98
CA GLY A 20 7.45 -0.82 37.84
C GLY A 20 6.41 -1.01 38.95
N LYS A 21 6.15 -2.29 39.24
CA LYS A 21 5.37 -2.84 40.36
C LYS A 21 3.84 -2.75 40.25
N GLY A 22 3.25 -3.88 39.84
CA GLY A 22 1.85 -4.22 40.16
C GLY A 22 1.02 -4.63 38.95
N VAL A 23 1.26 -5.84 38.43
CA VAL A 23 0.32 -6.65 37.63
C VAL A 23 -0.43 -5.93 36.49
N ARG A 24 0.18 -5.91 35.29
CA ARG A 24 -0.44 -6.01 33.95
C ARG A 24 0.71 -6.23 32.95
N GLY A 25 0.47 -6.99 31.89
CA GLY A 25 1.48 -7.55 30.96
C GLY A 25 2.65 -6.59 30.69
N SER A 26 3.88 -7.04 30.98
CA SER A 26 5.09 -6.24 30.78
C SER A 26 5.40 -6.17 29.29
N HIS A 27 4.91 -5.13 28.61
CA HIS A 27 5.39 -4.76 27.28
C HIS A 27 6.77 -4.11 27.42
N ASN A 28 7.82 -4.94 27.47
CA ASN A 28 9.19 -4.47 27.42
C ASN A 28 9.57 -4.29 25.95
N SER A 29 9.56 -3.05 25.46
CA SER A 29 10.34 -2.74 24.26
C SER A 29 11.80 -2.66 24.69
N SER A 30 12.45 -3.83 24.68
CA SER A 30 13.89 -3.97 24.89
C SER A 30 14.63 -3.41 23.66
N SER A 31 15.78 -2.79 23.91
CA SER A 31 16.62 -2.14 22.90
C SER A 31 17.93 -2.86 22.65
N ALA A 32 18.08 -4.13 23.07
CA ALA A 32 19.35 -4.85 22.93
C ALA A 32 19.18 -6.38 22.95
N SER A 33 18.61 -6.95 21.89
CA SER A 33 18.81 -8.36 21.56
C SER A 33 19.26 -8.48 20.11
N GLU A 34 20.07 -9.51 19.81
CA GLU A 34 20.49 -9.89 18.44
C GLU A 34 19.33 -10.44 17.60
N ASP A 35 18.12 -9.95 17.84
CA ASP A 35 16.94 -10.33 17.10
C ASP A 35 17.13 -9.92 15.63
N PRO A 36 16.96 -10.82 14.65
CA PRO A 36 16.93 -10.46 13.24
C PRO A 36 15.99 -9.29 12.96
N LEU A 37 14.91 -9.13 13.74
CA LEU A 37 14.00 -7.98 13.69
C LEU A 37 14.62 -6.68 14.21
N LEU A 38 15.51 -6.74 15.20
CA LEU A 38 16.30 -5.58 15.60
C LEU A 38 17.32 -5.20 14.52
N ASN A 39 17.87 -6.15 13.77
CA ASN A 39 18.74 -5.85 12.63
C ASN A 39 17.97 -5.33 11.40
N VAL A 40 16.65 -5.52 11.36
CA VAL A 40 15.78 -4.77 10.43
C VAL A 40 15.74 -3.28 10.80
N ARG A 41 16.15 -2.85 12.02
CA ARG A 41 16.46 -1.44 12.32
C ARG A 41 17.67 -0.98 11.51
N THR A 42 17.44 -0.72 10.23
CA THR A 42 18.39 -0.07 9.35
C THR A 42 18.68 1.35 9.84
N PRO A 43 19.75 1.99 9.35
CA PRO A 43 20.08 3.38 9.65
C PRO A 43 18.83 4.28 9.65
N PRO A 44 18.80 5.28 10.57
CA PRO A 44 17.68 6.20 10.71
C PRO A 44 17.22 6.71 9.34
N GLY A 45 15.96 6.40 8.99
CA GLY A 45 15.31 6.92 7.78
C GLY A 45 14.83 5.90 6.73
N SER A 46 15.05 4.59 6.89
CA SER A 46 14.83 3.64 5.77
C SER A 46 13.75 2.57 5.95
N ILE A 47 13.17 2.38 7.14
CA ILE A 47 12.03 1.46 7.31
C ILE A 47 10.96 2.00 8.25
N HIS A 48 9.71 1.77 7.85
CA HIS A 48 8.51 2.25 8.53
C HIS A 48 7.83 1.13 9.34
N TYR A 49 8.59 0.15 9.82
CA TYR A 49 8.06 -0.99 10.56
C TYR A 49 8.37 -0.86 12.05
N LYS A 50 7.39 -1.15 12.90
CA LYS A 50 7.57 -1.33 14.33
C LYS A 50 7.18 -2.73 14.72
N GLU A 51 7.82 -3.19 15.79
CA GLU A 51 7.53 -4.45 16.44
C GLU A 51 7.00 -4.15 17.83
N CYS A 52 5.87 -4.75 18.18
CA CYS A 52 5.36 -4.77 19.55
C CYS A 52 5.65 -6.14 20.15
N HIS A 53 6.32 -6.13 21.30
CA HIS A 53 6.92 -7.30 21.93
C HIS A 53 6.26 -7.59 23.28
N THR A 54 5.93 -8.85 23.52
CA THR A 54 5.39 -9.34 24.79
C THR A 54 6.15 -10.60 25.21
N ILE A 55 6.83 -10.53 26.35
CA ILE A 55 7.68 -11.60 26.91
C ILE A 55 7.13 -12.21 28.18
N ASN A 56 7.75 -13.31 28.61
CA ASN A 56 7.47 -13.96 29.88
C ASN A 56 5.99 -14.35 29.98
N ILE A 57 5.47 -14.84 28.86
CA ILE A 57 4.13 -15.37 28.77
C ILE A 57 4.21 -16.76 29.40
N ARG A 58 3.45 -16.94 30.48
CA ARG A 58 3.27 -18.23 31.16
C ARG A 58 1.77 -18.45 31.20
N ASN A 59 1.31 -19.63 30.78
CA ASN A 59 -0.10 -20.00 30.73
C ASN A 59 -0.94 -19.04 29.88
N LEU A 60 -0.56 -18.84 28.61
CA LEU A 60 -1.39 -18.11 27.65
C LEU A 60 -2.68 -18.91 27.43
N ARG A 61 -3.83 -18.29 27.67
CA ARG A 61 -5.14 -18.93 27.45
C ARG A 61 -5.72 -18.52 26.12
N HIS A 62 -5.80 -17.22 25.87
CA HIS A 62 -6.35 -16.67 24.64
C HIS A 62 -5.34 -15.73 23.98
N LEU A 63 -5.15 -15.92 22.68
CA LEU A 63 -4.45 -14.98 21.81
C LEU A 63 -5.48 -14.45 20.82
N THR A 64 -5.74 -13.15 20.88
CA THR A 64 -6.90 -12.53 20.23
C THR A 64 -6.51 -11.32 19.41
N TYR A 65 -7.36 -10.97 18.45
CA TYR A 65 -7.38 -9.65 17.81
C TYR A 65 -8.73 -9.00 18.14
N GLY A 66 -8.72 -8.07 19.11
CA GLY A 66 -9.96 -7.61 19.74
C GLY A 66 -10.58 -8.70 20.60
N SER A 67 -11.84 -9.08 20.33
CA SER A 67 -12.56 -10.13 21.07
C SER A 67 -12.52 -11.51 20.40
N GLU A 68 -11.85 -11.63 19.25
CA GLU A 68 -11.86 -12.84 18.44
C GLU A 68 -10.53 -13.58 18.54
N GLU A 69 -10.57 -14.91 18.68
CA GLU A 69 -9.37 -15.73 18.76
C GLU A 69 -8.66 -15.86 17.42
N LEU A 70 -7.33 -15.91 17.47
CA LEU A 70 -6.50 -16.11 16.28
C LEU A 70 -6.54 -17.57 15.83
N THR A 71 -6.67 -17.78 14.52
CA THR A 71 -6.72 -19.11 13.90
C THR A 71 -5.65 -19.29 12.82
N ILE A 72 -5.33 -20.54 12.49
CA ILE A 72 -4.35 -20.91 11.48
C ILE A 72 -5.06 -21.34 10.18
N ALA A 73 -4.72 -20.70 9.06
CA ALA A 73 -5.31 -20.98 7.75
C ALA A 73 -5.04 -22.41 7.27
N ASP A 74 -3.79 -22.86 7.36
CA ASP A 74 -3.32 -24.14 6.82
C ASP A 74 -3.86 -25.38 7.56
N GLY A 75 -4.41 -25.18 8.77
CA GLY A 75 -4.83 -26.25 9.69
C GLY A 75 -6.33 -26.45 9.81
N GLY A 76 -7.14 -25.83 8.94
CA GLY A 76 -8.61 -25.90 9.06
C GLY A 76 -9.18 -25.03 10.18
N SER A 77 -8.58 -23.85 10.43
CA SER A 77 -9.02 -22.88 11.44
C SER A 77 -8.81 -23.35 12.90
N THR A 78 -7.73 -24.10 13.15
CA THR A 78 -7.30 -24.39 14.52
C THR A 78 -6.87 -23.12 15.24
N LYS A 79 -7.18 -23.03 16.54
CA LYS A 79 -6.74 -21.91 17.37
C LYS A 79 -5.22 -21.93 17.48
N LEU A 80 -4.61 -20.77 17.36
CA LEU A 80 -3.15 -20.61 17.42
C LEU A 80 -2.58 -21.04 18.78
N THR A 81 -3.32 -20.81 19.87
CA THR A 81 -2.97 -21.27 21.23
C THR A 81 -3.09 -22.78 21.43
N THR A 82 -3.90 -23.47 20.61
CA THR A 82 -4.00 -24.94 20.63
C THR A 82 -2.82 -25.59 19.92
N GLU A 83 -2.39 -25.02 18.78
CA GLU A 83 -1.19 -25.47 18.06
C GLU A 83 0.10 -25.17 18.85
N HIS A 84 0.12 -24.03 19.56
CA HIS A 84 1.27 -23.56 20.32
C HIS A 84 0.92 -23.40 21.81
N PRO A 85 0.83 -24.51 22.58
CA PRO A 85 0.39 -24.46 23.97
C PRO A 85 1.37 -23.75 24.91
N GLU A 86 2.60 -23.51 24.47
CA GLU A 86 3.70 -23.02 25.32
C GLU A 86 4.46 -21.85 24.73
N ILE A 87 3.71 -20.85 24.26
CA ILE A 87 4.29 -19.60 23.79
C ILE A 87 4.95 -18.85 24.96
N GLU A 88 6.24 -18.58 24.83
CA GLU A 88 7.07 -17.81 25.75
C GLU A 88 7.05 -16.31 25.40
N GLU A 89 7.07 -16.01 24.11
CA GLU A 89 7.20 -14.66 23.56
C GLU A 89 6.36 -14.49 22.29
N ILE A 90 5.75 -13.31 22.16
CA ILE A 90 4.96 -12.90 21.01
C ILE A 90 5.47 -11.54 20.52
N SER A 91 5.71 -11.45 19.23
CA SER A 91 5.94 -10.18 18.56
C SER A 91 4.97 -9.94 17.41
N VAL A 92 4.50 -8.70 17.28
CA VAL A 92 3.63 -8.27 16.19
C VAL A 92 4.32 -7.16 15.42
N CYS A 93 4.57 -7.37 14.13
CA CYS A 93 5.13 -6.36 13.24
C CYS A 93 4.02 -5.63 12.49
N TYR A 94 4.11 -4.30 12.42
CA TYR A 94 3.15 -3.44 11.72
C TYR A 94 3.85 -2.25 11.07
N ASN A 95 3.18 -1.61 10.10
CA ASN A 95 3.70 -0.43 9.41
C ASN A 95 3.26 0.86 10.12
N VAL A 96 4.19 1.60 10.70
CA VAL A 96 3.93 2.81 11.50
C VAL A 96 3.31 3.93 10.69
N ASN A 97 3.70 4.07 9.43
CA ASN A 97 3.23 5.18 8.60
C ASN A 97 1.79 4.95 8.12
N TYR A 98 1.40 3.68 7.97
CA TYR A 98 0.10 3.32 7.41
C TYR A 98 -0.90 2.86 8.48
N ASP A 99 -0.40 2.47 9.64
CA ASP A 99 -1.18 2.02 10.79
C ASP A 99 -1.08 3.05 11.92
N GLY A 100 -1.78 4.18 11.74
CA GLY A 100 -1.86 5.26 12.72
C GLY A 100 -2.72 4.91 13.95
N GLY A 101 -2.69 5.77 14.99
CA GLY A 101 -3.52 5.64 16.19
C GLY A 101 -2.95 4.71 17.27
N GLU A 102 -3.78 4.40 18.28
CA GLU A 102 -3.38 3.60 19.47
C GLU A 102 -3.44 2.08 19.26
N TYR A 103 -4.14 1.64 18.22
CA TYR A 103 -4.38 0.23 17.90
C TYR A 103 -3.75 -0.14 16.56
N ILE A 104 -3.28 -1.39 16.43
CA ILE A 104 -2.78 -1.96 15.17
C ILE A 104 -3.97 -2.39 14.33
N LYS A 105 -4.32 -1.61 13.30
CA LYS A 105 -5.43 -1.89 12.38
C LYS A 105 -5.11 -3.00 11.38
N LYS A 106 -3.86 -3.14 10.98
CA LYS A 106 -3.41 -4.10 9.95
C LYS A 106 -2.05 -4.69 10.34
N PRO A 107 -2.03 -5.65 11.28
CA PRO A 107 -0.79 -6.34 11.63
C PRO A 107 -0.28 -7.12 10.40
N LEU A 108 1.04 -7.17 10.22
CA LEU A 108 1.66 -7.79 9.05
C LEU A 108 2.15 -9.20 9.38
N ILE A 109 3.04 -9.29 10.37
CA ILE A 109 3.71 -10.53 10.75
C ILE A 109 3.52 -10.74 12.26
N LEU A 110 3.27 -12.00 12.62
CA LEU A 110 3.22 -12.47 13.99
C LEU A 110 4.38 -13.46 14.19
N LYS A 111 5.26 -13.16 15.14
CA LYS A 111 6.36 -14.02 15.56
C LYS A 111 5.99 -14.66 16.89
N LEU A 112 6.13 -15.97 16.98
CA LEU A 112 5.94 -16.75 18.20
C LEU A 112 7.26 -17.44 18.55
N LYS A 113 7.60 -17.47 19.83
CA LYS A 113 8.70 -18.26 20.35
C LYS A 113 8.18 -19.21 21.41
N GLU A 114 8.47 -20.50 21.27
CA GLU A 114 7.97 -21.55 22.16
C GLU A 114 9.00 -21.97 23.21
N HIS A 115 8.55 -22.19 24.45
CA HIS A 115 9.43 -22.58 25.55
C HIS A 115 9.96 -24.02 25.38
N LYS A 116 9.08 -25.02 25.25
CA LYS A 116 9.47 -26.45 25.22
C LYS A 116 10.24 -26.88 23.98
N ASN A 117 10.02 -26.22 22.85
CA ASN A 117 10.65 -26.58 21.58
C ASN A 117 12.01 -25.90 21.39
N LEU A 118 12.85 -25.89 22.44
CA LEU A 118 14.19 -25.28 22.42
C LEU A 118 14.21 -23.81 21.98
N GLY A 119 13.17 -23.04 22.33
CA GLY A 119 13.08 -21.65 21.88
C GLY A 119 12.78 -21.50 20.39
N LYS A 120 12.19 -22.52 19.74
CA LYS A 120 11.80 -22.48 18.32
C LYS A 120 10.99 -21.23 18.02
N VAL A 121 11.41 -20.51 16.99
CA VAL A 121 10.76 -19.31 16.49
C VAL A 121 9.94 -19.65 15.27
N ILE A 122 8.68 -19.22 15.26
CA ILE A 122 7.73 -19.49 14.18
C ILE A 122 7.15 -18.15 13.72
N TYR A 123 7.09 -17.95 12.41
CA TYR A 123 6.55 -16.74 11.81
C TYR A 123 5.26 -17.04 11.05
N TYR A 124 4.31 -16.14 11.24
CA TYR A 124 3.01 -16.15 10.60
C TYR A 124 2.80 -14.83 9.85
N GLU A 125 2.21 -14.92 8.66
CA GLU A 125 1.70 -13.76 7.95
C GLU A 125 0.19 -13.64 8.13
N ASN A 126 -0.29 -12.41 8.26
CA ASN A 126 -1.72 -12.13 8.25
C ASN A 126 -2.29 -12.52 6.88
N THR A 127 -3.53 -13.02 6.83
CA THR A 127 -4.22 -13.34 5.57
C THR A 127 -5.06 -12.17 5.03
N GLY A 128 -5.33 -11.17 5.86
CA GLY A 128 -6.02 -9.92 5.51
C GLY A 128 -7.23 -9.59 6.38
N ASP A 129 -7.73 -10.56 7.15
CA ASP A 129 -8.85 -10.38 8.09
C ASP A 129 -8.40 -10.07 9.53
N ASN A 130 -7.07 -10.02 9.76
CA ASN A 130 -6.40 -9.81 11.04
C ASN A 130 -6.59 -10.93 12.09
N LYS A 131 -7.32 -11.99 11.75
CA LYS A 131 -7.73 -13.06 12.66
C LYS A 131 -7.18 -14.42 12.24
N THR A 132 -7.07 -14.61 10.94
CA THR A 132 -6.56 -15.82 10.32
C THR A 132 -5.12 -15.59 9.87
N TRP A 133 -4.24 -16.49 10.28
CA TRP A 133 -2.81 -16.39 10.12
C TRP A 133 -2.28 -17.60 9.35
N MET A 134 -1.32 -17.37 8.46
CA MET A 134 -0.72 -18.41 7.64
C MET A 134 0.76 -18.56 7.98
N LYS A 135 1.22 -19.79 8.21
CA LYS A 135 2.61 -20.05 8.55
C LYS A 135 3.51 -19.72 7.36
N ILE A 136 4.58 -18.97 7.58
CA ILE A 136 5.54 -18.63 6.52
C ILE A 136 6.45 -19.84 6.27
N LYS A 137 6.29 -20.50 5.11
CA LYS A 137 7.04 -21.71 4.69
C LYS A 137 8.31 -21.41 3.91
N ASP A 138 8.99 -20.31 4.23
CA ASP A 138 10.22 -19.92 3.54
C ASP A 138 11.43 -20.56 4.25
N PRO A 139 12.21 -21.43 3.57
CA PRO A 139 13.32 -22.18 4.18
C PRO A 139 14.40 -21.29 4.83
N ARG A 140 14.44 -20.00 4.47
CA ARG A 140 15.33 -19.01 5.08
C ARG A 140 14.97 -18.73 6.54
N PHE A 141 13.75 -19.06 6.97
CA PHE A 141 13.33 -18.99 8.37
C PHE A 141 13.62 -20.27 9.17
N ASP A 142 13.83 -21.41 8.50
CA ASP A 142 14.07 -22.70 9.18
C ASP A 142 15.49 -22.82 9.74
N HIS A 143 16.46 -22.14 9.13
CA HIS A 143 17.86 -22.15 9.55
C HIS A 143 18.19 -20.87 10.32
N TRP A 144 18.87 -20.99 11.45
CA TRP A 144 19.35 -19.86 12.25
C TRP A 144 20.52 -19.15 11.53
N ASP A 145 20.18 -18.28 10.59
CA ASP A 145 21.09 -17.31 9.98
C ASP A 145 20.44 -15.92 10.10
N PRO A 146 20.84 -15.11 11.11
CA PRO A 146 20.20 -13.83 11.38
C PRO A 146 20.17 -12.87 10.18
N LYS A 147 21.19 -12.91 9.31
CA LYS A 147 21.26 -12.04 8.13
C LYS A 147 20.28 -12.48 7.06
N LYS A 148 20.21 -13.79 6.77
CA LYS A 148 19.24 -14.34 5.81
C LYS A 148 17.80 -14.14 6.30
N GLN A 149 17.55 -14.37 7.57
CA GLN A 149 16.24 -14.15 8.18
C GLN A 149 15.84 -12.67 8.11
N ALA A 150 16.72 -11.74 8.49
CA ALA A 150 16.42 -10.30 8.40
C ALA A 150 16.08 -9.86 6.97
N ARG A 151 16.81 -10.38 5.96
CA ARG A 151 16.51 -10.10 4.55
C ARG A 151 15.16 -10.69 4.12
N ALA A 152 14.91 -11.98 4.41
CA ALA A 152 13.66 -12.65 4.07
C ALA A 152 12.46 -11.95 4.73
N LEU A 153 12.63 -11.54 5.98
CA LEU A 153 11.63 -10.82 6.76
C LEU A 153 11.35 -9.43 6.20
N LYS A 154 12.38 -8.69 5.78
CA LYS A 154 12.22 -7.40 5.11
C LYS A 154 11.46 -7.53 3.78
N GLU A 155 11.82 -8.52 2.97
CA GLU A 155 11.12 -8.83 1.71
C GLU A 155 9.65 -9.17 1.97
N LYS A 156 9.38 -9.98 3.00
CA LYS A 156 8.02 -10.39 3.39
C LYS A 156 7.18 -9.23 3.95
N LEU A 157 7.76 -8.38 4.79
CA LEU A 157 7.10 -7.16 5.29
C LEU A 157 6.73 -6.22 4.15
N GLN A 158 7.62 -6.06 3.16
CA GLN A 158 7.35 -5.23 1.99
C GLN A 158 6.24 -5.85 1.12
N GLU A 159 6.27 -7.16 0.87
CA GLU A 159 5.22 -7.88 0.16
C GLU A 159 3.85 -7.69 0.82
N LEU A 160 3.76 -7.90 2.13
CA LEU A 160 2.53 -7.73 2.90
C LEU A 160 2.07 -6.26 2.94
N THR A 161 3.02 -5.32 2.97
CA THR A 161 2.72 -3.90 2.89
C THR A 161 2.08 -3.54 1.55
N CYS A 162 2.65 -4.03 0.45
CA CYS A 162 2.04 -3.88 -0.88
C CYS A 162 0.63 -4.47 -0.86
N ARG A 163 0.48 -5.72 -0.40
CA ARG A 163 -0.80 -6.45 -0.37
C ARG A 163 -1.90 -5.73 0.40
N PHE A 164 -1.63 -5.27 1.63
CA PHE A 164 -2.68 -4.77 2.53
C PHE A 164 -2.92 -3.27 2.48
N PHE A 165 -1.91 -2.51 2.08
CA PHE A 165 -2.00 -1.05 2.06
C PHE A 165 -2.07 -0.47 0.65
N ARG A 166 -1.76 -1.26 -0.39
CA ARG A 166 -1.78 -0.84 -1.80
C ARG A 166 -1.15 0.55 -2.02
N PRO A 167 0.06 0.82 -1.48
CA PRO A 167 0.69 2.12 -1.63
C PRO A 167 0.91 2.45 -3.12
N ALA A 168 0.54 3.66 -3.51
CA ALA A 168 0.63 4.16 -4.87
C ALA A 168 1.32 5.54 -4.91
N ILE A 169 2.04 5.79 -5.99
CA ILE A 169 2.44 7.14 -6.39
C ILE A 169 1.55 7.51 -7.56
N ILE A 170 0.78 8.59 -7.42
CA ILE A 170 -0.15 9.03 -8.46
C ILE A 170 0.58 9.99 -9.40
N ASP A 171 0.62 9.62 -10.67
CA ASP A 171 1.09 10.50 -11.74
C ASP A 171 -0.01 11.49 -12.12
N VAL A 172 0.08 12.69 -11.55
CA VAL A 172 -0.88 13.77 -11.77
C VAL A 172 -0.66 14.47 -13.12
N SER A 173 0.34 14.05 -13.89
CA SER A 173 0.60 14.56 -15.24
C SER A 173 0.04 13.67 -16.34
N PHE A 174 -0.68 12.60 -15.99
CA PHE A 174 -1.20 11.61 -16.94
C PHE A 174 -2.62 11.99 -17.41
N PRO A 175 -2.79 12.64 -18.58
CA PRO A 175 -4.01 13.36 -18.92
C PRO A 175 -4.84 12.59 -19.95
N LYS A 176 -5.00 11.28 -19.73
CA LYS A 176 -5.73 10.41 -20.65
C LYS A 176 -6.22 9.16 -19.93
N THR A 177 -7.29 8.59 -20.44
CA THR A 177 -7.75 7.24 -20.06
C THR A 177 -6.69 6.20 -20.39
N GLY A 178 -6.55 5.20 -19.52
CA GLY A 178 -5.60 4.11 -19.69
C GLY A 178 -5.07 3.61 -18.35
N GLU A 179 -3.84 3.12 -18.37
CA GLU A 179 -3.17 2.63 -17.17
C GLU A 179 -1.69 3.00 -17.20
N TYR A 180 -1.08 3.10 -16.01
CA TYR A 180 0.36 3.26 -15.88
C TYR A 180 0.91 2.46 -14.70
N GLU A 181 2.20 2.12 -14.80
CA GLU A 181 2.91 1.37 -13.77
C GLU A 181 3.02 2.16 -12.47
N ASN A 182 2.62 1.53 -11.36
CA ASN A 182 2.73 2.08 -10.03
C ASN A 182 4.21 2.18 -9.62
N GLN A 183 4.72 3.41 -9.65
CA GLN A 183 6.13 3.71 -9.36
C GLN A 183 6.55 3.30 -7.95
N TYR A 184 5.62 3.24 -6.99
CA TYR A 184 5.92 2.69 -5.67
C TYR A 184 6.31 1.21 -5.78
N CYS A 185 5.49 0.42 -6.47
CA CYS A 185 5.69 -1.01 -6.64
C CYS A 185 7.00 -1.33 -7.36
N ILE A 186 7.31 -0.58 -8.42
CA ILE A 186 8.57 -0.72 -9.17
C ILE A 186 9.77 -0.45 -8.24
N LYS A 187 9.77 0.69 -7.53
CA LYS A 187 10.91 1.13 -6.72
C LYS A 187 11.12 0.27 -5.47
N LYS A 188 10.03 -0.19 -4.84
CA LYS A 188 10.07 -0.95 -3.59
C LYS A 188 10.03 -2.46 -3.78
N GLY A 189 9.89 -2.94 -5.02
CA GLY A 189 9.96 -4.36 -5.35
C GLY A 189 8.74 -5.14 -4.87
N CYS A 190 7.52 -4.62 -5.10
CA CYS A 190 6.33 -5.45 -4.94
C CYS A 190 6.39 -6.60 -5.97
N LYS A 191 6.05 -7.83 -5.56
CA LYS A 191 6.10 -8.99 -6.46
C LYS A 191 5.18 -8.75 -7.68
N LYS A 192 5.62 -9.14 -8.88
CA LYS A 192 4.98 -8.85 -10.20
C LYS A 192 3.59 -9.48 -10.43
N LYS A 193 2.88 -9.92 -9.39
CA LYS A 193 1.58 -10.61 -9.49
C LYS A 193 0.52 -10.04 -8.55
N VAL A 194 0.74 -8.86 -7.97
CA VAL A 194 -0.30 -8.24 -7.14
C VAL A 194 -1.14 -7.32 -8.01
N SER A 195 -2.46 -7.38 -7.86
CA SER A 195 -3.50 -6.69 -8.66
C SER A 195 -3.46 -5.15 -8.64
N HIS A 196 -2.41 -4.54 -8.08
CA HIS A 196 -2.24 -3.09 -7.91
C HIS A 196 -0.87 -2.60 -8.36
N ASP A 197 -0.22 -3.38 -9.23
CA ASP A 197 0.98 -2.98 -9.95
C ASP A 197 0.72 -1.83 -10.94
N LYS A 198 -0.53 -1.65 -11.37
CA LYS A 198 -0.97 -0.56 -12.24
C LYS A 198 -1.99 0.37 -11.58
N VAL A 199 -1.91 1.64 -11.92
CA VAL A 199 -2.92 2.65 -11.63
C VAL A 199 -3.81 2.79 -12.86
N GLN A 200 -5.11 2.62 -12.67
CA GLN A 200 -6.14 2.75 -13.70
C GLN A 200 -6.60 4.21 -13.75
N VAL A 201 -6.69 4.75 -14.96
CA VAL A 201 -7.11 6.12 -15.24
C VAL A 201 -8.34 6.08 -16.13
N LYS A 202 -9.42 6.69 -15.65
CA LYS A 202 -10.69 6.79 -16.39
C LYS A 202 -11.05 8.26 -16.57
N ASP A 203 -11.74 8.53 -17.66
CA ASP A 203 -12.37 9.83 -17.86
C ASP A 203 -13.36 10.11 -16.71
N TYR A 204 -13.33 11.35 -16.21
CA TYR A 204 -14.18 11.83 -15.13
C TYR A 204 -14.95 13.08 -15.58
N ASN A 205 -15.57 12.99 -16.75
CA ASN A 205 -16.37 14.05 -17.35
C ASN A 205 -17.82 14.06 -16.83
N GLU A 206 -18.01 14.00 -15.50
CA GLU A 206 -19.37 13.95 -14.95
C GLU A 206 -20.13 15.28 -15.08
N GLU A 207 -19.47 16.45 -15.19
CA GLU A 207 -20.20 17.74 -15.25
C GLU A 207 -19.39 18.96 -15.74
N LEU A 208 -18.11 18.78 -16.13
CA LEU A 208 -17.20 19.88 -16.51
C LEU A 208 -16.98 20.02 -18.02
N SER A 209 -17.90 19.57 -18.86
CA SER A 209 -17.84 19.73 -20.32
C SER A 209 -17.92 21.19 -20.82
N SER A 210 -17.60 22.17 -19.96
CA SER A 210 -17.12 23.48 -20.42
C SER A 210 -15.86 23.29 -21.27
N GLU A 211 -15.75 24.05 -22.36
CA GLU A 211 -14.84 23.81 -23.49
C GLU A 211 -13.34 23.71 -23.14
N ASN A 212 -12.92 24.12 -21.94
CA ASN A 212 -11.51 24.33 -21.61
C ASN A 212 -10.91 23.45 -20.49
N TYR A 213 -11.67 22.49 -19.96
CA TYR A 213 -11.21 21.63 -18.87
C TYR A 213 -11.49 20.15 -19.11
N THR A 214 -10.62 19.29 -18.62
CA THR A 214 -10.81 17.84 -18.59
C THR A 214 -10.48 17.29 -17.21
N ALA A 215 -11.06 16.16 -16.84
CA ALA A 215 -10.79 15.53 -15.55
C ALA A 215 -10.58 14.02 -15.71
N PHE A 216 -9.61 13.48 -14.98
CA PHE A 216 -9.31 12.05 -15.02
C PHE A 216 -9.25 11.47 -13.60
N GLY A 217 -9.99 10.38 -13.39
CA GLY A 217 -10.06 9.62 -12.15
C GLY A 217 -9.02 8.50 -12.13
N HIS A 218 -8.16 8.51 -11.12
CA HIS A 218 -7.14 7.51 -10.84
C HIS A 218 -7.60 6.57 -9.71
N THR A 219 -7.46 5.27 -9.94
CA THR A 219 -7.75 4.22 -8.94
C THR A 219 -6.65 3.17 -8.96
N CYS A 220 -6.42 2.49 -7.83
CA CYS A 220 -5.36 1.49 -7.69
C CYS A 220 -5.89 0.22 -7.02
N GLY A 221 -5.80 -0.93 -7.69
CA GLY A 221 -6.02 -2.23 -7.06
C GLY A 221 -7.45 -2.58 -6.64
N GLY A 222 -8.47 -1.97 -7.25
CA GLY A 222 -9.88 -2.35 -7.05
C GLY A 222 -10.45 -2.04 -5.65
N GLY A 223 -9.91 -1.06 -4.94
CA GLY A 223 -10.46 -0.56 -3.67
C GLY A 223 -9.52 0.45 -3.01
N ASN A 224 -9.74 0.75 -1.74
CA ASN A 224 -9.01 1.83 -1.06
C ASN A 224 -7.49 1.61 -1.00
N PHE A 225 -6.74 2.64 -1.33
CA PHE A 225 -5.29 2.60 -1.42
C PHE A 225 -4.65 3.75 -0.64
N ILE A 226 -3.32 3.73 -0.54
CA ILE A 226 -2.56 4.79 0.14
C ILE A 226 -1.81 5.59 -0.90
N ILE A 227 -1.95 6.91 -0.89
CA ILE A 227 -1.10 7.78 -1.69
C ILE A 227 0.19 8.04 -0.91
N THR A 228 1.31 7.70 -1.52
CA THR A 228 2.66 7.90 -0.96
C THR A 228 3.39 9.08 -1.59
N GLY A 229 2.85 9.63 -2.68
CA GLY A 229 3.41 10.79 -3.36
C GLY A 229 2.63 11.14 -4.62
N PHE A 230 2.82 12.37 -5.09
CA PHE A 230 2.46 12.77 -6.44
C PHE A 230 3.71 12.81 -7.31
N LYS A 231 3.60 12.27 -8.52
CA LYS A 231 4.61 12.41 -9.57
C LYS A 231 4.13 13.47 -10.53
N SER A 232 4.94 14.52 -10.70
CA SER A 232 4.75 15.56 -11.71
C SER A 232 5.98 15.60 -12.60
N THR A 233 5.82 15.92 -13.88
CA THR A 233 6.91 15.98 -14.87
C THR A 233 8.00 16.99 -14.50
N ASN A 234 7.65 18.03 -13.73
CA ASN A 234 8.53 19.17 -13.46
C ASN A 234 8.87 19.36 -11.96
N SER A 235 8.57 18.39 -11.10
CA SER A 235 8.76 18.56 -9.65
C SER A 235 10.24 18.61 -9.26
N LYS A 236 10.80 19.82 -9.24
CA LYS A 236 12.05 20.17 -8.53
C LYS A 236 11.76 20.68 -7.11
N GLY A 237 10.50 21.02 -6.81
CA GLY A 237 10.08 21.61 -5.54
C GLY A 237 9.59 20.60 -4.50
N ASN A 238 9.80 20.92 -3.22
CA ASN A 238 9.15 20.24 -2.10
C ASN A 238 7.66 20.60 -2.06
N SER A 239 6.78 19.63 -2.34
CA SER A 239 5.34 19.81 -2.13
C SER A 239 5.02 19.90 -0.63
N GLN A 240 4.05 20.74 -0.25
CA GLN A 240 3.60 20.87 1.14
C GLN A 240 2.61 19.75 1.54
N VAL A 241 2.31 18.85 0.62
CA VAL A 241 1.43 17.72 0.85
C VAL A 241 2.02 16.80 1.90
N THR A 242 1.26 16.56 2.96
CA THR A 242 1.65 15.59 3.99
C THR A 242 1.28 14.19 3.50
N PHE A 243 2.30 13.35 3.30
CA PHE A 243 2.15 11.94 2.98
C PHE A 243 2.47 11.08 4.21
N PRO A 244 1.90 9.86 4.31
CA PRO A 244 0.93 9.26 3.38
C PRO A 244 -0.50 9.78 3.57
N ILE A 245 -1.29 9.78 2.49
CA ILE A 245 -2.75 10.00 2.55
C ILE A 245 -3.40 8.61 2.58
N LEU A 246 -4.15 8.33 3.64
CA LEU A 246 -4.68 7.01 3.94
C LEU A 246 -6.11 6.84 3.38
N ASP A 247 -6.48 5.58 3.14
CA ASP A 247 -7.85 5.15 2.81
C ASP A 247 -8.48 5.87 1.61
N VAL A 248 -7.68 6.12 0.58
CA VAL A 248 -8.10 6.82 -0.64
C VAL A 248 -8.88 5.88 -1.53
N GLU A 249 -10.08 6.27 -1.91
CA GLU A 249 -10.93 5.54 -2.85
C GLU A 249 -10.55 5.87 -4.31
N ARG A 250 -10.44 7.17 -4.62
CA ARG A 250 -10.16 7.69 -5.96
C ARG A 250 -9.40 9.00 -5.86
N VAL A 251 -8.61 9.31 -6.89
CA VAL A 251 -8.01 10.63 -7.06
C VAL A 251 -8.49 11.22 -8.38
N ILE A 252 -9.06 12.40 -8.39
CA ILE A 252 -9.48 13.10 -9.61
C ILE A 252 -8.48 14.22 -9.87
N VAL A 253 -7.95 14.29 -11.08
CA VAL A 253 -7.04 15.34 -11.50
C VAL A 253 -7.70 16.15 -12.60
N TYR A 254 -7.81 17.45 -12.38
CA TYR A 254 -8.38 18.41 -13.31
C TYR A 254 -7.26 19.09 -14.11
N PHE A 255 -7.43 19.15 -15.42
CA PHE A 255 -6.45 19.67 -16.37
C PHE A 255 -7.04 20.84 -17.16
N SER A 256 -6.20 21.84 -17.43
CA SER A 256 -6.46 22.85 -18.45
C SER A 256 -6.20 22.25 -19.83
N THR A 257 -7.13 22.44 -20.77
CA THR A 257 -6.87 22.14 -22.19
C THR A 257 -6.06 23.26 -22.86
N CYS A 258 -5.93 24.42 -22.21
CA CYS A 258 -5.15 25.56 -22.71
C CYS A 258 -3.64 25.43 -22.47
N GLY A 259 -2.85 26.12 -23.30
CA GLY A 259 -1.41 26.27 -23.12
C GLY A 259 -0.60 25.02 -23.51
N LYS A 260 0.48 24.73 -22.75
CA LYS A 260 1.24 23.48 -22.91
C LYS A 260 0.29 22.33 -22.58
N LYS A 261 0.11 21.40 -23.53
CA LYS A 261 -0.89 20.32 -23.49
C LYS A 261 -1.03 19.73 -22.08
N ASN A 262 -2.23 19.87 -21.51
CA ASN A 262 -2.71 19.22 -20.30
C ASN A 262 -1.93 19.55 -19.03
N THR A 263 -1.96 20.82 -18.64
CA THR A 263 -1.40 21.26 -17.36
C THR A 263 -2.37 20.90 -16.22
N PRO A 264 -1.96 20.09 -15.22
CA PRO A 264 -2.82 19.77 -14.08
C PRO A 264 -3.00 21.00 -13.19
N LEU A 265 -4.22 21.29 -12.78
CA LEU A 265 -4.57 22.47 -12.00
C LEU A 265 -4.91 22.10 -10.56
N LEU A 266 -5.73 21.08 -10.39
CA LEU A 266 -6.38 20.75 -9.13
C LEU A 266 -6.44 19.22 -8.99
N VAL A 267 -6.20 18.74 -7.78
CA VAL A 267 -6.31 17.32 -7.42
C VAL A 267 -7.33 17.20 -6.29
N HIS A 268 -8.34 16.36 -6.50
CA HIS A 268 -9.27 15.94 -5.47
C HIS A 268 -8.92 14.51 -5.05
N VAL A 269 -8.65 14.31 -3.77
CA VAL A 269 -8.45 12.97 -3.20
C VAL A 269 -9.74 12.61 -2.46
N SER A 270 -10.49 11.65 -2.99
CA SER A 270 -11.72 11.17 -2.36
C SER A 270 -11.45 9.94 -1.49
N SER A 271 -12.18 9.85 -0.40
CA SER A 271 -12.12 8.77 0.57
C SER A 271 -13.52 8.49 1.12
N ASN A 272 -13.70 7.27 1.63
CA ASN A 272 -14.97 6.87 2.24
C ASN A 272 -15.26 7.62 3.55
N ASP A 273 -14.22 8.13 4.22
CA ASP A 273 -14.36 9.05 5.34
C ASP A 273 -14.34 10.48 4.78
N GLU A 274 -15.43 11.22 4.93
CA GLU A 274 -15.53 12.62 4.47
C GLU A 274 -14.37 13.49 5.02
N LYS A 275 -13.79 13.11 6.17
CA LYS A 275 -12.67 13.83 6.79
C LYS A 275 -11.36 13.70 6.02
N THR A 276 -11.21 12.69 5.18
CA THR A 276 -10.02 12.46 4.35
C THR A 276 -10.16 12.99 2.94
N ASN A 277 -11.34 13.53 2.58
CA ASN A 277 -11.52 14.28 1.34
C ASN A 277 -10.67 15.55 1.38
N LYS A 278 -9.77 15.67 0.42
CA LYS A 278 -8.80 16.76 0.38
C LYS A 278 -8.63 17.29 -1.03
N TRP A 279 -8.47 18.60 -1.12
CA TRP A 279 -8.20 19.31 -2.36
C TRP A 279 -6.77 19.85 -2.33
N TYR A 280 -6.06 19.67 -3.43
CA TYR A 280 -4.71 20.17 -3.61
C TYR A 280 -4.63 21.02 -4.87
N LYS A 281 -4.17 22.26 -4.75
CA LYS A 281 -3.98 23.16 -5.89
C LYS A 281 -2.52 23.12 -6.36
N ASN A 282 -2.32 23.25 -7.66
CA ASN A 282 -1.00 23.38 -8.27
C ASN A 282 -0.55 24.85 -8.17
N GLU A 283 0.62 25.08 -7.59
CA GLU A 283 1.24 26.41 -7.50
C GLU A 283 2.32 26.63 -8.58
N GLY A 284 2.46 25.71 -9.52
CA GLY A 284 3.52 25.70 -10.52
C GLY A 284 4.71 24.83 -10.09
N ASP A 285 5.60 24.52 -11.04
CA ASP A 285 6.85 23.76 -10.79
C ASP A 285 6.67 22.42 -10.04
N GLY A 286 5.50 21.81 -10.17
CA GLY A 286 5.13 20.57 -9.49
C GLY A 286 4.94 20.72 -7.98
N LYS A 287 4.74 21.94 -7.46
CA LYS A 287 4.42 22.23 -6.07
C LYS A 287 2.92 22.16 -5.85
N TRP A 288 2.52 21.35 -4.86
CA TRP A 288 1.12 21.18 -4.47
C TRP A 288 0.91 21.68 -3.04
N THR A 289 -0.17 22.45 -2.84
CA THR A 289 -0.61 22.93 -1.53
C THR A 289 -2.05 22.51 -1.24
N GLU A 290 -2.32 22.12 0.00
CA GLU A 290 -3.66 21.75 0.45
C GLU A 290 -4.55 23.00 0.44
N LYS A 291 -5.61 22.99 -0.37
CA LYS A 291 -6.58 24.08 -0.41
C LYS A 291 -7.53 23.90 0.78
N LEU A 292 -7.21 24.58 1.89
CA LEU A 292 -8.05 24.67 3.08
C LEU A 292 -9.19 25.67 2.81
N GLY A 293 -10.41 25.20 2.56
CA GLY A 293 -11.55 26.07 2.24
C GLY A 293 -12.87 25.56 2.81
N THR A 294 -13.66 26.48 3.38
CA THR A 294 -15.03 26.26 3.91
C THR A 294 -16.09 26.06 2.83
N LYS A 295 -15.70 26.17 1.55
CA LYS A 295 -16.55 25.93 0.39
C LYS A 295 -15.98 24.73 -0.33
N ASP A 296 -16.57 23.57 -0.09
CA ASP A 296 -16.22 22.36 -0.83
C ASP A 296 -16.39 22.64 -2.33
N PRO A 297 -15.34 22.52 -3.15
CA PRO A 297 -15.44 22.65 -4.60
C PRO A 297 -16.51 21.73 -5.22
N GLN A 298 -16.99 20.70 -4.52
CA GLN A 298 -18.14 19.89 -4.93
C GLN A 298 -19.46 20.66 -5.02
N THR A 299 -19.63 21.84 -4.40
CA THR A 299 -20.83 22.65 -4.67
C THR A 299 -20.71 23.24 -6.08
N SER A 300 -21.51 22.70 -7.01
CA SER A 300 -21.62 23.09 -8.41
C SER A 300 -21.62 24.62 -8.55
N GLY A 301 -20.53 25.17 -9.08
CA GLY A 301 -20.27 26.61 -9.18
C GLY A 301 -18.89 27.03 -8.67
N ASN A 302 -18.44 26.50 -7.52
CA ASN A 302 -17.15 26.88 -6.92
C ASN A 302 -15.93 26.25 -7.64
N LEU A 303 -16.14 25.10 -8.30
CA LEU A 303 -15.07 24.38 -9.00
C LEU A 303 -14.55 25.15 -10.21
N LEU A 304 -15.43 25.65 -11.08
CA LEU A 304 -15.04 26.40 -12.28
C LEU A 304 -14.29 27.68 -11.91
N THR A 305 -14.80 28.44 -10.93
CA THR A 305 -14.11 29.63 -10.40
C THR A 305 -12.72 29.27 -9.88
N THR A 306 -12.59 28.19 -9.11
CA THR A 306 -11.29 27.71 -8.62
C THR A 306 -10.34 27.33 -9.75
N LEU A 307 -10.82 26.63 -10.78
CA LEU A 307 -9.99 26.24 -11.93
C LEU A 307 -9.51 27.45 -12.71
N ASN A 308 -10.39 28.44 -12.93
CA ASN A 308 -10.03 29.71 -13.57
C ASN A 308 -9.02 30.50 -12.73
N GLU A 309 -9.21 30.60 -11.41
CA GLU A 309 -8.25 31.24 -10.50
C GLU A 309 -6.85 30.62 -10.62
N ILE A 310 -6.76 29.29 -10.55
CA ILE A 310 -5.47 28.58 -10.67
C ILE A 310 -4.88 28.76 -12.06
N LYS A 311 -5.69 28.73 -13.11
CA LYS A 311 -5.26 28.97 -14.49
C LYS A 311 -4.62 30.36 -14.65
N GLU A 312 -5.22 31.39 -14.07
CA GLU A 312 -4.66 32.75 -14.05
C GLU A 312 -3.39 32.85 -13.18
N GLU A 313 -3.37 32.23 -12.00
CA GLU A 313 -2.17 32.15 -11.13
C GLU A 313 -0.98 31.52 -11.89
N LEU A 314 -1.25 30.47 -12.68
CA LEU A 314 -0.26 29.77 -13.50
C LEU A 314 0.01 30.47 -14.85
N LYS A 315 -0.67 31.57 -15.16
CA LYS A 315 -0.54 32.34 -16.41
C LYS A 315 -0.72 31.48 -17.67
N LEU A 316 -1.72 30.59 -17.66
CA LEU A 316 -1.99 29.70 -18.79
C LEU A 316 -2.83 30.42 -19.86
N ILE A 317 -2.19 30.81 -20.96
CA ILE A 317 -2.83 31.50 -22.10
C ILE A 317 -3.57 30.48 -22.99
N CYS A 318 -4.85 30.72 -23.29
CA CYS A 318 -5.61 30.00 -24.32
C CYS A 318 -5.48 30.73 -25.65
N SER A 319 -5.18 30.03 -26.74
CA SER A 319 -4.93 30.64 -28.05
C SER A 319 -6.19 31.25 -28.71
N GLU A 320 -7.38 30.96 -28.18
CA GLU A 320 -8.65 31.41 -28.78
C GLU A 320 -9.03 32.85 -28.40
N GLU A 321 -8.41 33.43 -27.38
CA GLU A 321 -8.62 34.83 -26.97
C GLU A 321 -7.61 35.79 -27.62
N ASN A 322 -7.38 35.66 -28.93
CA ASN A 322 -6.77 36.75 -29.69
C ASN A 322 -7.91 37.63 -30.25
N PRO A 323 -8.38 38.66 -29.52
CA PRO A 323 -9.40 39.60 -30.02
C PRO A 323 -8.90 40.45 -31.20
N ASN A 324 -7.65 40.28 -31.64
CA ASN A 324 -6.99 41.16 -32.60
C ASN A 324 -6.96 40.65 -34.05
N VAL A 325 -7.71 39.59 -34.40
CA VAL A 325 -8.09 39.38 -35.81
C VAL A 325 -9.27 40.29 -36.12
N THR A 326 -9.02 41.61 -36.08
CA THR A 326 -9.84 42.56 -36.82
C THR A 326 -9.69 42.15 -38.28
N LYS A 327 -10.73 41.55 -38.87
CA LYS A 327 -10.81 41.34 -40.31
C LYS A 327 -10.33 42.62 -41.01
N PRO A 328 -9.26 42.59 -41.84
CA PRO A 328 -9.03 43.71 -42.73
C PRO A 328 -10.28 43.84 -43.61
N GLN A 329 -11.02 44.94 -43.43
CA GLN A 329 -12.06 45.34 -44.35
C GLN A 329 -11.46 45.36 -45.74
N GLY A 330 -12.10 44.62 -46.65
CA GLY A 330 -11.66 44.47 -48.02
C GLY A 330 -11.46 45.82 -48.69
N VAL A 331 -10.20 46.12 -49.01
CA VAL A 331 -9.89 47.01 -50.12
C VAL A 331 -9.91 46.12 -51.36
N LEU A 332 -11.01 46.19 -52.10
CA LEU A 332 -11.02 45.85 -53.51
C LEU A 332 -9.94 46.71 -54.18
N ARG A 333 -8.85 46.09 -54.63
CA ARG A 333 -7.96 46.72 -55.61
C ARG A 333 -7.72 45.75 -56.76
N SER A 334 -8.01 46.32 -57.92
CA SER A 334 -8.18 45.75 -59.24
C SER A 334 -6.97 44.99 -59.76
N LYS A 335 -7.29 44.05 -60.66
CA LYS A 335 -6.42 43.43 -61.66
C LYS A 335 -5.38 44.40 -62.20
N GLU A 336 -4.13 43.97 -62.20
CA GLU A 336 -3.18 44.39 -63.24
C GLU A 336 -2.33 43.19 -63.66
N THR A 337 -2.39 42.96 -64.96
CA THR A 337 -1.78 41.88 -65.72
C THR A 337 -0.34 42.27 -66.04
N VAL A 338 0.64 41.41 -65.76
CA VAL A 338 1.97 41.49 -66.40
C VAL A 338 2.42 40.08 -66.75
N GLU A 339 2.53 39.85 -68.06
CA GLU A 339 3.23 38.73 -68.69
C GLU A 339 4.75 38.90 -68.52
N LYS A 340 5.49 37.80 -68.28
CA LYS A 340 6.58 37.35 -69.17
C LYS A 340 7.30 36.08 -68.68
N GLU A 341 7.52 35.19 -69.66
CA GLU A 341 8.71 34.35 -69.98
C GLU A 341 9.44 33.66 -68.82
N SER A 342 9.29 32.33 -68.68
CA SER A 342 10.05 31.25 -69.36
C SER A 342 11.48 31.08 -68.83
N GLU A 343 11.75 29.94 -68.20
CA GLU A 343 12.91 29.12 -68.55
C GLU A 343 12.77 27.69 -67.99
N ASP A 344 13.12 26.74 -68.85
CA ASP A 344 13.13 25.30 -68.65
C ASP A 344 14.18 24.86 -67.60
N GLY A 345 13.85 23.81 -66.86
CA GLY A 345 14.77 23.16 -65.93
C GLY A 345 14.31 21.77 -65.52
N ALA A 346 14.53 20.79 -66.39
CA ALA A 346 14.28 19.37 -66.15
C ALA A 346 15.34 18.73 -65.22
N ILE A 347 14.93 18.01 -64.17
CA ILE A 347 15.75 17.08 -63.36
C ILE A 347 14.87 15.88 -62.91
N PRO A 348 15.42 14.65 -62.79
CA PRO A 348 14.77 13.43 -63.23
C PRO A 348 14.13 12.58 -62.11
N ALA A 349 13.33 11.61 -62.57
CA ALA A 349 12.66 10.57 -61.80
C ALA A 349 13.63 9.66 -61.02
N GLN A 350 13.29 9.42 -59.75
CA GLN A 350 13.91 8.38 -58.92
C GLN A 350 13.23 7.00 -59.15
N PRO A 351 13.98 5.90 -59.15
CA PRO A 351 13.44 4.54 -59.28
C PRO A 351 12.94 3.95 -57.94
N PRO A 352 12.03 2.96 -57.98
CA PRO A 352 11.46 2.35 -56.79
C PRO A 352 12.42 1.41 -56.05
N ALA A 353 12.31 1.42 -54.72
CA ALA A 353 13.11 0.64 -53.80
C ALA A 353 12.83 -0.87 -53.87
N VAL A 354 13.92 -1.63 -53.85
CA VAL A 354 14.01 -3.09 -53.82
C VAL A 354 13.74 -3.61 -52.41
N VAL A 355 12.82 -4.57 -52.28
CA VAL A 355 12.54 -5.33 -51.05
C VAL A 355 13.44 -6.58 -51.03
N PRO A 356 14.13 -6.91 -49.91
CA PRO A 356 14.90 -8.15 -49.81
C PRO A 356 14.03 -9.36 -49.42
N PRO A 357 14.42 -10.59 -49.84
CA PRO A 357 13.63 -11.81 -49.67
C PRO A 357 13.84 -12.47 -48.30
N PHE A 358 12.74 -12.98 -47.72
CA PHE A 358 12.75 -13.96 -46.63
C PHE A 358 12.73 -15.39 -47.21
N PRO A 359 13.60 -16.30 -46.75
CA PRO A 359 13.54 -17.71 -47.13
C PRO A 359 12.46 -18.45 -46.32
N GLY A 360 11.63 -19.20 -47.02
CA GLY A 360 10.56 -20.00 -46.46
C GLY A 360 10.93 -21.46 -46.19
N GLY A 361 9.94 -22.15 -45.62
CA GLY A 361 9.81 -23.61 -45.57
C GLY A 361 9.73 -24.14 -44.15
N LYS A 362 8.91 -25.13 -43.79
CA LYS A 362 7.88 -25.97 -44.44
C LYS A 362 7.18 -26.67 -43.25
N GLY A 363 5.88 -26.93 -43.33
CA GLY A 363 5.19 -27.70 -42.28
C GLY A 363 3.69 -27.81 -42.51
N SER A 364 3.32 -28.67 -43.46
CA SER A 364 1.96 -29.11 -43.76
C SER A 364 1.48 -30.15 -42.75
N VAL A 365 0.37 -29.90 -42.05
CA VAL A 365 -0.60 -30.94 -41.62
C VAL A 365 -2.01 -30.31 -41.55
N SER A 366 -2.97 -30.88 -42.28
CA SER A 366 -4.42 -30.66 -42.17
C SER A 366 -5.06 -31.91 -41.51
N PRO A 367 -6.40 -32.03 -41.37
CA PRO A 367 -7.24 -31.32 -40.41
C PRO A 367 -8.19 -32.29 -39.64
N SER A 368 -8.77 -31.85 -38.51
CA SER A 368 -9.99 -32.41 -37.89
C SER A 368 -10.33 -31.46 -36.74
N GLY A 369 -11.53 -30.94 -36.49
CA GLY A 369 -12.89 -31.15 -36.96
C GLY A 369 -13.78 -30.40 -35.95
N ASN A 370 -15.03 -30.10 -36.35
CA ASN A 370 -16.14 -29.54 -35.55
C ASN A 370 -16.33 -28.01 -35.57
N ALA A 371 -17.02 -27.58 -36.62
CA ALA A 371 -17.85 -26.39 -36.64
C ALA A 371 -19.16 -26.67 -35.89
N THR A 372 -19.47 -25.86 -34.89
CA THR A 372 -20.82 -25.78 -34.30
C THR A 372 -21.59 -24.67 -35.00
N GLN A 373 -22.72 -25.08 -35.55
CA GLN A 373 -23.67 -24.36 -36.38
C GLN A 373 -24.40 -23.28 -35.56
N LEU A 374 -24.33 -22.03 -36.01
CA LEU A 374 -25.17 -20.92 -35.52
C LEU A 374 -26.53 -21.00 -36.20
N SER A 375 -27.60 -20.97 -35.40
CA SER A 375 -28.98 -20.80 -35.87
C SER A 375 -29.36 -19.31 -35.81
N PRO A 376 -30.23 -18.81 -36.71
CA PRO A 376 -30.72 -17.44 -36.68
C PRO A 376 -31.92 -17.35 -35.73
N VAL A 377 -31.93 -16.36 -34.82
CA VAL A 377 -33.12 -15.99 -34.05
C VAL A 377 -33.63 -14.67 -34.59
N GLU A 378 -34.88 -14.72 -35.00
CA GLU A 378 -35.71 -13.66 -35.54
C GLU A 378 -35.91 -12.52 -34.54
N GLY A 379 -36.20 -11.34 -35.08
CA GLY A 379 -36.35 -10.10 -34.33
C GLY A 379 -37.62 -10.02 -33.51
N GLU A 380 -37.53 -9.28 -32.41
CA GLU A 380 -38.68 -8.64 -31.78
C GLU A 380 -38.34 -7.18 -31.48
N GLN A 381 -39.25 -6.31 -31.91
CA GLN A 381 -39.26 -4.88 -31.67
C GLN A 381 -39.63 -4.64 -30.20
N SER A 382 -38.73 -4.01 -29.44
CA SER A 382 -38.99 -3.68 -28.04
C SER A 382 -39.60 -2.28 -27.92
N LEU A 383 -40.88 -2.26 -27.53
CA LEU A 383 -41.67 -1.10 -27.16
C LEU A 383 -41.13 -0.45 -25.88
N VAL A 384 -40.82 0.84 -25.96
CA VAL A 384 -40.46 1.68 -24.81
C VAL A 384 -41.69 1.86 -23.91
N THR A 385 -41.70 1.19 -22.76
CA THR A 385 -42.69 1.41 -21.70
C THR A 385 -42.10 2.37 -20.66
N VAL A 386 -42.68 3.56 -20.56
CA VAL A 386 -42.35 4.57 -19.55
C VAL A 386 -43.04 4.19 -18.24
N TYR A 387 -42.28 3.75 -17.24
CA TYR A 387 -42.80 3.56 -15.88
C TYR A 387 -42.61 4.85 -15.07
N SER A 388 -43.72 5.48 -14.68
CA SER A 388 -43.76 6.52 -13.65
C SER A 388 -43.43 5.90 -12.29
N LEU A 389 -42.35 6.38 -11.66
CA LEU A 389 -41.96 6.01 -10.31
C LEU A 389 -42.88 6.72 -9.30
N THR A 390 -43.90 6.02 -8.82
CA THR A 390 -44.63 6.37 -7.60
C THR A 390 -43.80 5.93 -6.40
N SER A 391 -43.48 6.86 -5.50
CA SER A 391 -42.70 6.63 -4.29
C SER A 391 -43.40 5.67 -3.32
N ALA A 392 -42.70 4.62 -2.92
CA ALA A 392 -43.14 3.74 -1.84
C ALA A 392 -43.00 4.45 -0.48
N PRO A 393 -43.94 4.25 0.45
CA PRO A 393 -43.85 4.82 1.80
C PRO A 393 -42.72 4.14 2.59
N ALA A 394 -42.02 4.95 3.39
CA ALA A 394 -40.89 4.52 4.21
C ALA A 394 -41.31 3.44 5.24
N PRO A 395 -40.48 2.41 5.47
CA PRO A 395 -40.76 1.40 6.49
C PRO A 395 -40.70 2.01 7.89
N SER A 396 -41.69 1.67 8.71
CA SER A 396 -41.80 2.10 10.10
C SER A 396 -40.61 1.59 10.95
N PRO A 397 -40.16 2.39 11.93
CA PRO A 397 -39.01 2.04 12.76
C PRO A 397 -39.29 0.79 13.64
N PRO A 398 -38.26 -0.02 13.93
CA PRO A 398 -38.41 -1.21 14.75
C PRO A 398 -38.75 -0.85 16.22
N PRO A 399 -39.48 -1.73 16.93
CA PRO A 399 -39.82 -1.51 18.32
C PRO A 399 -38.57 -1.57 19.23
N PRO A 400 -38.59 -0.87 20.37
CA PRO A 400 -37.47 -0.84 21.30
C PRO A 400 -37.23 -2.21 21.96
N PRO A 401 -35.97 -2.52 22.32
CA PRO A 401 -35.62 -3.78 22.93
C PRO A 401 -36.24 -3.93 24.33
N VAL A 402 -36.91 -5.06 24.55
CA VAL A 402 -37.47 -5.46 25.85
C VAL A 402 -36.33 -5.86 26.78
N LEU A 403 -36.24 -5.17 27.93
CA LEU A 403 -35.28 -5.49 29.00
C LEU A 403 -35.67 -6.80 29.71
N PRO A 404 -34.75 -7.76 29.88
CA PRO A 404 -35.02 -8.96 30.67
C PRO A 404 -35.08 -8.62 32.17
N GLY A 405 -36.15 -9.05 32.82
CA GLY A 405 -36.34 -8.95 34.27
C GLY A 405 -35.41 -9.88 35.07
N PRO A 406 -35.28 -9.66 36.39
CA PRO A 406 -34.29 -10.35 37.22
C PRO A 406 -34.65 -11.82 37.43
N GLN A 407 -33.75 -12.71 37.02
CA GLN A 407 -33.84 -14.14 37.34
C GLN A 407 -33.49 -14.38 38.81
N ARG A 408 -34.40 -15.06 39.52
CA ARG A 408 -34.18 -15.57 40.88
C ARG A 408 -33.22 -16.75 40.84
N THR A 409 -32.17 -16.69 41.64
CA THR A 409 -31.25 -17.80 41.92
C THR A 409 -31.94 -18.82 42.83
N ALA A 410 -32.04 -20.07 42.35
CA ALA A 410 -32.41 -21.22 43.18
C ALA A 410 -31.15 -21.99 43.57
N SER A 411 -30.92 -22.09 44.87
CA SER A 411 -29.86 -22.85 45.52
C SER A 411 -30.14 -24.35 45.38
N TYR A 412 -29.19 -25.12 44.83
CA TYR A 412 -29.25 -26.59 44.85
C TYR A 412 -28.08 -27.13 45.69
N ILE A 413 -28.43 -27.81 46.79
CA ILE A 413 -27.55 -28.50 47.72
C ILE A 413 -27.63 -30.01 47.44
N GLY A 414 -26.47 -30.69 47.52
CA GLY A 414 -26.36 -32.15 47.65
C GLY A 414 -25.91 -32.85 46.37
N GLY A 415 -25.02 -33.84 46.37
CA GLY A 415 -24.38 -34.55 47.47
C GLY A 415 -23.34 -35.51 46.90
N TYR A 416 -22.36 -35.87 47.73
CA TYR A 416 -21.29 -36.81 47.46
C TYR A 416 -21.81 -38.22 47.12
N ARG A 417 -21.19 -38.88 46.14
CA ARG A 417 -21.04 -40.35 46.15
C ARG A 417 -19.70 -40.77 45.55
N SER A 418 -18.96 -41.46 46.40
CA SER A 418 -17.72 -42.19 46.14
C SER A 418 -18.08 -43.61 45.68
N THR A 419 -17.43 -44.13 44.64
CA THR A 419 -17.30 -45.57 44.38
C THR A 419 -15.95 -45.85 43.75
N THR A 420 -15.17 -46.64 44.47
CA THR A 420 -13.96 -47.36 44.07
C THR A 420 -14.30 -48.66 43.32
N ASP A 421 -13.24 -49.24 42.76
CA ASP A 421 -13.06 -50.64 42.30
C ASP A 421 -13.33 -50.92 40.82
N PHE A 422 -12.63 -51.80 40.10
CA PHE A 422 -11.26 -52.37 40.08
C PHE A 422 -11.27 -53.33 38.86
N PHE A 423 -10.07 -53.72 38.37
CA PHE A 423 -9.74 -54.80 37.41
C PHE A 423 -9.71 -54.53 35.89
N GLY A 424 -8.56 -54.86 35.28
CA GLY A 424 -8.55 -55.44 33.93
C GLY A 424 -7.36 -55.13 32.99
N LEU A 425 -6.10 -55.41 33.38
CA LEU A 425 -5.01 -55.79 32.44
C LEU A 425 -5.16 -57.29 32.10
N PRO A 426 -4.66 -57.84 30.96
CA PRO A 426 -3.25 -57.85 30.50
C PRO A 426 -3.11 -57.65 28.97
N GLY A 427 -1.98 -57.60 28.27
CA GLY A 427 -0.56 -57.93 28.48
C GLY A 427 0.08 -58.30 27.11
N ALA A 428 1.40 -58.55 27.12
CA ALA A 428 2.29 -59.00 26.02
C ALA A 428 2.93 -57.89 25.15
N ALA A 429 4.23 -57.60 25.14
CA ALA A 429 5.50 -58.36 25.15
C ALA A 429 6.05 -58.71 23.75
N GLY A 430 7.35 -58.46 23.55
CA GLY A 430 8.17 -58.83 22.38
C GLY A 430 9.21 -57.74 22.04
N VAL A 431 10.36 -57.65 22.70
CA VAL A 431 11.62 -58.42 22.53
C VAL A 431 12.49 -57.96 21.34
N THR A 432 13.71 -57.61 21.72
CA THR A 432 14.99 -57.31 21.04
C THR A 432 15.40 -58.18 19.85
N THR A 433 16.26 -57.66 18.95
CA THR A 433 17.63 -58.20 18.64
C THR A 433 18.42 -57.22 17.74
N ALA A 434 19.74 -57.19 17.93
CA ALA A 434 20.76 -56.39 17.26
C ALA A 434 21.52 -57.15 16.14
N GLN A 435 22.04 -56.42 15.14
CA GLN A 435 23.19 -56.75 14.25
C GLN A 435 23.79 -55.39 13.81
N LYS A 436 25.08 -55.01 13.94
CA LYS A 436 26.43 -55.58 13.68
C LYS A 436 26.86 -55.52 12.20
N GLY A 437 27.96 -54.79 11.95
CA GLY A 437 28.76 -54.73 10.71
C GLY A 437 28.46 -53.47 9.87
N GLU A 438 29.39 -52.73 9.27
CA GLU A 438 30.74 -53.11 8.83
C GLU A 438 31.62 -51.86 8.59
N LYS A 439 32.93 -52.09 8.73
CA LYS A 439 34.10 -51.21 8.69
C LYS A 439 34.56 -50.88 7.25
N GLY A 440 35.14 -49.70 7.02
CA GLY A 440 36.02 -49.39 5.89
C GLY A 440 35.98 -47.89 5.53
N GLU A 441 37.02 -47.17 5.13
CA GLU A 441 38.47 -47.33 5.05
C GLU A 441 39.02 -45.89 4.85
N LEU A 442 40.18 -45.57 5.44
CA LEU A 442 40.79 -44.23 5.39
C LEU A 442 41.44 -43.97 4.02
N GLY A 443 41.11 -42.83 3.39
CA GLY A 443 41.88 -42.23 2.29
C GLY A 443 42.39 -40.84 2.70
N ALA A 444 43.72 -40.67 2.72
CA ALA A 444 44.42 -39.41 2.96
C ALA A 444 44.46 -38.52 1.69
N PRO A 445 44.73 -37.20 1.80
CA PRO A 445 44.41 -36.21 0.77
C PRO A 445 45.54 -35.98 -0.25
N GLU A 446 45.17 -35.80 -1.52
CA GLU A 446 46.05 -35.25 -2.57
C GLU A 446 46.11 -33.70 -2.52
N PRO A 447 47.25 -33.08 -2.92
CA PRO A 447 47.47 -31.64 -2.86
C PRO A 447 46.81 -30.88 -4.03
N PRO A 448 46.36 -29.62 -3.82
CA PRO A 448 45.73 -28.84 -4.87
C PRO A 448 46.76 -28.31 -5.90
N LYS A 449 46.50 -28.63 -7.17
CA LYS A 449 47.16 -28.02 -8.33
C LYS A 449 46.74 -26.55 -8.46
N SER A 450 47.77 -25.71 -8.57
CA SER A 450 47.77 -24.30 -8.91
C SER A 450 46.81 -23.94 -10.06
N ALA A 451 45.92 -22.98 -9.82
CA ALA A 451 45.07 -22.36 -10.84
C ALA A 451 45.36 -20.85 -10.92
N ALA A 452 45.61 -20.42 -12.15
CA ALA A 452 46.07 -19.11 -12.57
C ALA A 452 45.21 -17.94 -12.07
N GLN A 453 45.89 -16.86 -11.67
CA GLN A 453 45.35 -15.54 -11.42
C GLN A 453 44.63 -15.00 -12.66
N LYS A 454 43.32 -14.77 -12.53
CA LYS A 454 42.58 -13.83 -13.38
C LYS A 454 42.55 -12.47 -12.71
N THR A 455 43.06 -11.48 -13.41
CA THR A 455 43.00 -10.05 -13.08
C THR A 455 41.55 -9.57 -12.98
N PRO A 456 41.22 -8.72 -12.00
CA PRO A 456 39.91 -8.07 -11.94
C PRO A 456 39.84 -6.84 -12.86
N PRO A 457 38.68 -6.55 -13.47
CA PRO A 457 38.49 -5.36 -14.29
C PRO A 457 38.40 -4.09 -13.41
N LYS A 458 39.12 -3.05 -13.82
CA LYS A 458 38.99 -1.68 -13.31
C LYS A 458 37.56 -1.18 -13.52
N THR A 459 36.84 -0.93 -12.45
CA THR A 459 35.67 -0.04 -12.44
C THR A 459 36.09 1.30 -11.84
N SER A 460 36.21 2.31 -12.70
CA SER A 460 36.37 3.72 -12.33
C SER A 460 35.02 4.27 -11.88
N SER A 461 34.96 4.79 -10.66
CA SER A 461 33.89 5.67 -10.21
C SER A 461 34.52 6.80 -9.40
N ASP A 462 34.91 7.85 -10.12
CA ASP A 462 35.25 9.14 -9.54
C ASP A 462 33.95 9.79 -9.05
N TRP A 463 33.77 9.82 -7.73
CA TRP A 463 32.87 10.75 -7.06
C TRP A 463 33.74 11.79 -6.36
N GLU A 464 33.90 12.94 -7.01
CA GLU A 464 34.44 14.14 -6.37
C GLU A 464 33.50 14.58 -5.24
N VAL A 465 34.02 14.56 -4.03
CA VAL A 465 33.39 15.14 -2.86
C VAL A 465 33.70 16.64 -2.86
N ILE A 466 32.70 17.46 -3.21
CA ILE A 466 32.78 18.91 -3.02
C ILE A 466 32.54 19.22 -1.54
N THR A 467 33.62 19.37 -0.77
CA THR A 467 33.59 19.96 0.57
C THR A 467 33.58 21.48 0.47
N GLY A 468 32.40 22.08 0.47
CA GLY A 468 32.20 23.52 0.64
C GLY A 468 31.99 23.87 2.11
N ILE A 469 33.01 24.48 2.74
CA ILE A 469 32.97 25.05 4.08
C ILE A 469 32.00 26.25 4.08
N VAL A 470 30.84 26.12 4.73
CA VAL A 470 29.96 27.26 5.05
C VAL A 470 30.20 27.65 6.49
N SER A 471 30.76 28.84 6.66
CA SER A 471 31.06 29.52 7.90
C SER A 471 29.82 29.70 8.78
N SER A 472 30.01 29.37 10.05
CA SER A 472 29.04 29.27 11.12
C SER A 472 28.83 30.60 11.86
N VAL A 473 27.78 31.39 11.57
CA VAL A 473 27.38 32.53 12.44
C VAL A 473 25.85 32.78 12.57
N LEU A 474 24.92 32.05 11.93
CA LEU A 474 23.46 32.36 12.04
C LEU A 474 22.57 31.18 12.51
N GLY A 475 23.07 30.33 13.41
CA GLY A 475 22.44 29.05 13.78
C GLY A 475 21.58 29.01 15.06
N THR A 476 21.35 30.12 15.77
CA THR A 476 20.68 30.07 17.09
C THR A 476 19.24 30.59 17.12
N SER A 477 18.78 31.32 16.10
CA SER A 477 17.40 31.87 16.08
C SER A 477 16.34 30.86 15.65
N ALA A 478 16.66 29.92 14.75
CA ALA A 478 15.68 28.95 14.25
C ALA A 478 15.27 27.91 15.32
N LEU A 479 16.18 27.49 16.20
CA LEU A 479 15.88 26.51 17.26
C LEU A 479 14.90 27.05 18.31
N ALA A 480 14.97 28.34 18.64
CA ALA A 480 14.03 28.97 19.55
C ALA A 480 12.60 29.04 18.96
N CYS A 481 12.47 29.33 17.66
CA CYS A 481 11.17 29.36 16.98
C CYS A 481 10.50 27.97 16.92
N PHE A 482 11.26 26.89 16.70
CA PHE A 482 10.71 25.54 16.69
C PHE A 482 10.31 25.02 18.09
N ALA A 483 11.04 25.40 19.13
CA ALA A 483 10.67 25.08 20.52
C ALA A 483 9.38 25.80 20.94
N GLY A 484 9.21 27.08 20.54
CA GLY A 484 8.01 27.87 20.82
C GLY A 484 6.74 27.32 20.15
N TRP A 485 6.82 26.93 18.87
CA TRP A 485 5.67 26.37 18.13
C TRP A 485 5.16 25.07 18.78
N LYS A 486 6.07 24.18 19.20
CA LYS A 486 5.70 22.89 19.81
C LYS A 486 5.08 23.07 21.20
N LEU A 487 5.49 24.10 21.95
CA LEU A 487 4.88 24.42 23.24
C LEU A 487 3.50 25.07 23.06
N TYR A 488 3.34 25.97 22.09
CA TYR A 488 2.07 26.63 21.78
C TYR A 488 0.97 25.66 21.33
N ASN A 489 1.30 24.68 20.48
CA ASN A 489 0.34 23.66 20.04
C ASN A 489 -0.09 22.69 21.16
N ARG A 490 0.64 22.65 22.29
CA ARG A 490 0.26 21.83 23.45
C ARG A 490 -0.81 22.51 24.32
N TYR A 491 -0.95 23.83 24.25
CA TYR A 491 -1.87 24.61 25.08
C TYR A 491 -3.24 24.88 24.43
N LYS A 492 -3.42 24.65 23.13
CA LYS A 492 -4.71 24.88 22.43
C LYS A 492 -5.85 23.90 22.81
N GLY A 493 -5.60 22.95 23.72
CA GLY A 493 -6.60 22.00 24.20
C GLY A 493 -6.89 22.08 25.70
N ASP A 494 -6.37 23.08 26.41
CA ASP A 494 -6.56 23.20 27.86
C ASP A 494 -7.82 24.04 28.18
N PRO A 495 -8.90 23.45 28.74
CA PRO A 495 -10.17 24.13 28.98
C PRO A 495 -10.11 25.23 30.06
N TRP A 496 -8.98 25.39 30.76
CA TRP A 496 -8.82 26.38 31.83
C TRP A 496 -8.39 27.77 31.35
N VAL A 497 -8.11 27.97 30.06
CA VAL A 497 -7.62 29.24 29.50
C VAL A 497 -8.70 30.01 28.74
N ARG A 498 -9.90 30.12 29.33
CA ARG A 498 -10.95 31.05 28.87
C ARG A 498 -11.71 31.62 30.06
N GLN A 499 -11.10 32.60 30.73
CA GLN A 499 -11.78 33.59 31.56
C GLN A 499 -10.69 34.52 32.13
N ILE A 500 -10.43 35.65 31.47
CA ILE A 500 -10.48 37.02 32.02
C ILE A 500 -10.76 37.96 30.85
#